data_AF-A0A382PXA0-F1
#
_entry.id   AF-A0A382PXA0-F1
#
_cell.length_a   1.000
_cell.length_b   1.000
_cell.length_c   1.000
_cell.angle_alpha   90.00
_cell.angle_beta   90.00
_cell.angle_gamma   90.00
#
_symmetry.space_group_name_H-M   'P 1'
#
loop_
_entity.id
_entity.type
_entity.pdbx_description
1 polymer ?
#
loop_
_entity_poly.entity_id
_entity_poly.type
_entity_poly.pdbx_seq_one_letter_code
_entity_poly.pdbx_strand_id
1 'polypeptide(L)' 'MGSLTEKIRKRIKDKKASIGIIGMGYVGIPLGLEFAINGFTVIGFDRDATRV' A
#
# COMPACT_ATOMS: atom_id res chain seq x y z
N MET A 1 25.71 4.62 8.40
CA MET A 1 24.30 5.00 8.13
C MET A 1 23.91 4.37 6.79
N GLY A 2 22.93 3.44 6.73
CA GLY A 2 22.55 2.79 5.46
C GLY A 2 21.92 3.77 4.47
N SER A 3 22.08 3.52 3.17
CA SER A 3 21.49 4.32 2.10
C SER A 3 19.96 4.36 2.18
N LEU A 4 19.33 5.37 1.55
CA LEU A 4 17.87 5.48 1.50
C LEU A 4 17.23 4.22 0.90
N THR A 5 17.83 3.69 -0.17
CA THR A 5 17.38 2.46 -0.84
C THR A 5 17.37 1.27 0.11
N GLU A 6 18.43 1.08 0.92
CA GLU A 6 18.48 -0.02 1.88
C GLU A 6 17.44 0.13 3.00
N LYS A 7 17.19 1.37 3.45
CA LYS A 7 16.11 1.64 4.42
C LYS A 7 14.74 1.29 3.86
N ILE A 8 14.44 1.69 2.62
CA ILE A 8 13.16 1.38 1.95
C ILE A 8 13.03 -0.14 1.75
N ARG A 9 14.07 -0.78 1.22
CA ARG A 9 14.11 -2.23 1.01
C ARG A 9 13.83 -3.00 2.28
N LYS A 10 14.45 -2.60 3.40
CA LYS A 10 14.21 -3.20 4.71
C LYS A 10 12.76 -3.03 5.16
N ARG A 11 12.17 -1.85 5.00
CA ARG A 11 10.76 -1.63 5.36
C ARG A 11 9.79 -2.46 4.54
N ILE A 12 10.06 -2.68 3.25
CA ILE A 12 9.26 -3.55 2.39
C ILE A 12 9.39 -5.00 2.85
N LYS A 13 10.63 -5.50 3.05
CA LYS A 13 10.89 -6.86 3.56
C LYS A 13 10.21 -7.12 4.90
N ASP A 14 10.28 -6.16 5.81
CA ASP A 14 9.71 -6.27 7.16
C ASP A 14 8.20 -5.97 7.21
N LYS A 15 7.54 -5.70 6.06
CA LYS A 15 6.12 -5.29 5.96
C LYS A 15 5.77 -4.04 6.79
N LYS A 16 6.75 -3.16 7.01
CA LYS A 16 6.62 -1.87 7.72
C LYS A 16 6.46 -0.68 6.77
N ALA A 17 6.40 -0.93 5.47
CA ALA A 17 6.03 0.07 4.48
C ALA A 17 4.50 0.21 4.46
N SER A 18 4.01 1.44 4.33
CA SER A 18 2.60 1.69 4.05
C SER A 18 2.40 1.77 2.54
N ILE A 19 1.33 1.16 2.02
CA ILE A 19 0.99 1.15 0.60
C ILE A 19 -0.15 2.15 0.38
N GLY A 20 0.11 3.17 -0.44
CA GLY A 20 -0.92 4.11 -0.89
C GLY A 20 -1.44 3.73 -2.28
N ILE A 21 -2.75 3.62 -2.46
CA ILE A 21 -3.38 3.30 -3.75
C ILE A 21 -4.29 4.46 -4.15
N ILE A 22 -4.03 5.07 -5.30
CA ILE A 22 -4.85 6.14 -5.86
C ILE A 22 -5.72 5.54 -6.97
N GLY A 23 -7.04 5.64 -6.82
CA GLY A 23 -8.06 5.01 -7.65
C GLY A 23 -8.50 3.66 -7.08
N MET A 24 -9.58 3.65 -6.29
CA MET A 24 -10.18 2.46 -5.68
C MET A 24 -11.33 1.92 -6.54
N GLY A 25 -11.08 1.78 -7.84
CA GLY A 25 -11.99 1.12 -8.76
C GLY A 25 -11.83 -0.40 -8.77
N TYR A 26 -12.29 -1.03 -9.85
CA TYR A 26 -12.23 -2.48 -10.06
C TYR A 26 -10.83 -3.09 -9.87
N VAL A 27 -9.75 -2.36 -10.16
CA VAL A 27 -8.37 -2.84 -9.95
C VAL A 27 -7.82 -2.43 -8.59
N GLY A 28 -8.11 -1.22 -8.13
CA GLY A 28 -7.53 -0.68 -6.90
C GLY A 28 -8.00 -1.40 -5.64
N ILE A 29 -9.28 -1.77 -5.57
CA ILE A 29 -9.85 -2.51 -4.44
C ILE A 29 -9.19 -3.90 -4.29
N PRO A 30 -9.20 -4.79 -5.29
CA PRO A 30 -8.57 -6.11 -5.14
C PRO A 30 -7.06 -6.02 -4.94
N LEU A 31 -6.38 -5.02 -5.53
CA LEU A 31 -4.96 -4.78 -5.28
C LEU A 31 -4.69 -4.40 -3.82
N GLY A 32 -5.50 -3.50 -3.25
CA GLY A 32 -5.41 -3.11 -1.85
C GLY A 32 -5.70 -4.27 -0.92
N LEU A 33 -6.70 -5.09 -1.25
CA LEU A 33 -7.02 -6.31 -0.51
C LEU A 33 -5.82 -7.28 -0.49
N GLU A 34 -5.18 -7.52 -1.63
CA GLU A 34 -4.02 -8.41 -1.71
C GLU A 34 -2.87 -7.94 -0.81
N PHE A 35 -2.54 -6.65 -0.83
CA PHE A 35 -1.50 -6.11 0.06
C PHE A 35 -1.89 -6.18 1.54
N ALA A 36 -3.15 -5.92 1.87
CA ALA A 36 -3.66 -6.00 3.23
C ALA A 36 -3.62 -7.45 3.76
N ILE A 37 -4.07 -8.43 2.96
CA ILE A 37 -4.00 -9.87 3.31
C ILE A 37 -2.54 -10.29 3.53
N ASN A 38 -1.61 -9.75 2.73
CA ASN A 38 -0.19 -10.00 2.91
C ASN A 38 0.45 -9.21 4.07
N GLY A 39 -0.32 -8.51 4.89
CA GLY A 39 0.14 -7.90 6.15
C GLY A 39 0.76 -6.51 5.99
N PHE A 40 0.51 -5.82 4.88
CA PHE A 40 0.85 -4.41 4.74
C PHE A 40 -0.28 -3.52 5.25
N THR A 41 0.07 -2.34 5.77
CA THR A 41 -0.91 -1.26 5.96
C THR A 41 -1.21 -0.62 4.62
N VAL A 42 -2.49 -0.59 4.23
CA VAL A 42 -2.95 -0.03 2.95
C VAL A 42 -3.84 1.18 3.20
N ILE A 43 -3.61 2.25 2.43
CA ILE A 43 -4.42 3.47 2.43
C ILE A 43 -4.93 3.68 1.01
N GLY A 44 -6.24 3.62 0.83
CA GLY A 44 -6.91 3.88 -0.45
C GLY A 44 -7.33 5.35 -0.59
N PHE A 45 -7.22 5.88 -1.80
CA PHE A 45 -7.69 7.21 -2.17
C PHE A 45 -8.56 7.08 -3.42
N ASP A 46 -9.79 7.60 -3.38
CA ASP A 46 -10.62 7.77 -4.56
C ASP A 46 -11.32 9.14 -4.50
N ARG A 47 -11.72 9.65 -5.66
CA ARG A 47 -12.51 10.88 -5.74
C ARG A 47 -13.98 10.58 -5.44
N ASP A 48 -14.42 9.35 -5.70
CA ASP A 48 -15.77 8.88 -5.43
C ASP A 48 -15.87 8.41 -3.98
N ALA A 49 -16.58 9.20 -3.16
CA ALA A 49 -16.81 8.89 -1.75
C ALA A 49 -17.65 7.63 -1.52
N THR A 50 -18.29 7.05 -2.54
CA THR A 50 -18.96 5.74 -2.39
C THR A 50 -17.98 4.58 -2.34
N ARG A 51 -16.70 4.80 -2.69
CA ARG A 51 -15.66 3.78 -2.76
C ARG A 51 -14.68 3.80 -1.58
N VAL A 52 -14.66 4.88 -0.79
CA VAL A 52 -13.73 5.10 0.35
C VAL A 52 -14.40 5.78 1.53
#